data_AF-A0A7C9J0M6-F1
#
_entry.id   AF-A0A7C9J0M6-F1
#
_cell.length_a   1.000
_cell.length_b   1.000
_cell.length_c   1.000
_cell.angle_alpha   90.00
_cell.angle_beta   90.00
_cell.angle_gamma   90.00
#
_symmetry.space_group_name_H-M   'P 1'
#
loop_
_entity.id
_entity.type
_entity.pdbx_description
1 polymer ?
#
loop_
_entity_poly.entity_id
_entity_poly.type
_entity_poly.pdbx_seq_one_letter_code
_entity_poly.pdbx_strand_id
1 'polypeptide(L)'
;MELPPKKKTSLVWKALGGVVAGGVAFLMVGGYLADPEPVSAPDRTITLEVSSLPRMTGEQRTEYLATLSTIDQGLVVNEDRAVSRGESTCLDIRQGVPEGQVLKNLEARITEGNATVKVEGAALILDAVKAWCR
;
A
#
# COMPACT_ATOMS: atom_id res chain seq x y z
N MET A 1 -9.79 34.36 35.73
CA MET A 1 -9.14 33.40 34.82
C MET A 1 -9.80 33.56 33.46
N GLU A 2 -9.19 34.42 32.64
CA GLU A 2 -9.64 34.77 31.29
C GLU A 2 -9.50 33.58 30.33
N LEU A 3 -10.57 33.28 29.58
CA LEU A 3 -10.53 32.40 28.41
C LEU A 3 -10.06 33.20 27.18
N PRO A 4 -9.08 32.73 26.40
CA PRO A 4 -8.76 33.33 25.11
C PRO A 4 -9.82 32.99 24.02
N PRO A 5 -10.12 33.93 23.10
CA PRO A 5 -11.21 33.81 22.12
C PRO A 5 -10.91 32.93 20.90
N LYS A 6 -11.96 32.30 20.37
CA LYS A 6 -11.97 31.50 19.12
C LYS A 6 -11.62 32.34 17.88
N LYS A 7 -10.77 31.81 16.99
CA LYS A 7 -10.59 32.32 15.62
C LYS A 7 -11.07 31.30 14.58
N LYS A 8 -12.03 31.71 13.75
CA LYS A 8 -12.53 31.05 12.53
C LYS A 8 -11.84 31.67 11.31
N THR A 9 -11.43 30.86 10.35
CA THR A 9 -11.16 31.21 8.92
C THR A 9 -10.94 29.88 8.18
N SER A 10 -11.95 29.25 7.58
CA SER A 10 -12.45 29.47 6.20
C SER A 10 -11.38 29.84 5.19
N LEU A 11 -11.00 28.89 4.34
CA LEU A 11 -10.57 29.16 2.96
C LEU A 11 -10.82 27.92 2.09
N VAL A 12 -11.99 27.95 1.47
CA VAL A 12 -12.36 27.17 0.28
C VAL A 12 -11.52 27.70 -0.88
N TRP A 13 -10.76 26.83 -1.55
CA TRP A 13 -10.24 27.10 -2.90
C TRP A 13 -10.84 26.07 -3.86
N LYS A 14 -11.86 26.54 -4.58
CA LYS A 14 -12.28 26.01 -5.88
C LYS A 14 -11.24 26.47 -6.91
N ALA A 15 -10.75 25.56 -7.75
CA ALA A 15 -10.17 25.92 -9.04
C ALA A 15 -10.78 24.98 -10.09
N LEU A 16 -11.71 25.55 -10.84
CA LEU A 16 -12.26 25.04 -12.09
C LEU A 16 -11.30 25.36 -13.25
N GLY A 17 -11.23 24.46 -14.22
CA GLY A 17 -10.73 24.70 -15.58
C GLY A 17 -10.28 23.37 -16.19
N GLY A 18 -10.70 22.89 -17.35
CA GLY A 18 -11.49 23.48 -18.44
C GLY A 18 -11.06 22.80 -19.76
N VAL A 19 -11.95 21.96 -20.31
CA VAL A 19 -12.21 21.54 -21.72
C VAL A 19 -11.15 21.71 -22.83
N VAL A 20 -10.90 20.62 -23.59
CA VAL A 20 -10.69 20.58 -25.06
C VAL A 20 -11.28 19.23 -25.54
N ALA A 21 -12.47 19.10 -26.15
CA ALA A 21 -12.96 19.55 -27.46
C ALA A 21 -12.20 18.99 -28.67
N GLY A 22 -12.81 18.04 -29.39
CA GLY A 22 -12.66 17.90 -30.85
C GLY A 22 -12.09 16.59 -31.37
N GLY A 23 -12.89 15.90 -32.21
CA GLY A 23 -12.40 14.83 -33.10
C GLY A 23 -13.49 13.86 -33.55
N VAL A 24 -14.35 14.29 -34.47
CA VAL A 24 -15.34 13.44 -35.16
C VAL A 24 -14.79 13.01 -36.53
N ALA A 25 -15.16 11.77 -36.91
CA ALA A 25 -15.19 11.18 -38.25
C ALA A 25 -13.89 10.72 -38.91
N PHE A 26 -13.86 9.44 -39.33
CA PHE A 26 -13.85 9.10 -40.76
C PHE A 26 -14.32 7.64 -41.00
N LEU A 27 -15.31 7.49 -41.88
CA LEU A 27 -15.74 6.24 -42.52
C LEU A 27 -14.84 5.94 -43.73
N MET A 28 -14.29 4.73 -43.82
CA MET A 28 -13.77 4.05 -45.03
C MET A 28 -13.98 2.55 -44.76
N VAL A 29 -14.93 1.82 -45.36
CA VAL A 29 -14.95 1.24 -46.72
C VAL A 29 -13.60 0.66 -47.16
N GLY A 30 -13.58 -0.65 -47.42
CA GLY A 30 -12.58 -1.31 -48.26
C GLY A 30 -11.73 -2.34 -47.53
N GLY A 31 -12.03 -3.62 -47.77
CA GLY A 31 -11.15 -4.71 -47.37
C GLY A 31 -9.85 -4.70 -48.18
N TYR A 32 -8.80 -5.31 -47.63
CA TYR A 32 -7.78 -6.08 -48.34
C TYR A 32 -6.96 -6.81 -47.29
N LEU A 33 -6.73 -8.10 -47.53
CA LEU A 33 -5.86 -8.99 -46.76
C LEU A 33 -4.46 -8.38 -46.70
N ALA A 34 -3.97 -8.06 -45.49
CA ALA A 34 -2.57 -7.74 -45.25
C ALA A 34 -2.15 -8.42 -43.94
N ASP A 35 -1.32 -9.43 -44.12
CA ASP A 35 -0.57 -10.21 -43.13
C ASP A 35 0.13 -9.28 -42.13
N PRO A 36 -0.10 -9.40 -40.81
CA PRO A 36 0.74 -8.71 -39.84
C PRO A 36 2.04 -9.50 -39.67
N GLU A 37 3.10 -9.07 -40.37
CA GLU A 37 4.47 -9.42 -39.98
C GLU A 37 4.65 -9.08 -38.49
N PRO A 38 5.07 -10.03 -37.64
CA PRO A 38 5.27 -9.76 -36.23
C PRO A 38 6.49 -8.84 -36.08
N VAL A 39 6.22 -7.54 -35.89
CA VAL A 39 7.23 -6.58 -35.44
C VAL A 39 7.76 -7.09 -34.11
N SER A 40 8.99 -7.59 -34.11
CA SER A 40 9.70 -7.98 -32.90
C SER A 40 9.72 -6.79 -31.94
N ALA A 41 8.85 -6.84 -30.93
CA ALA A 41 8.98 -5.98 -29.77
C ALA A 41 10.36 -6.30 -29.15
N PRO A 42 11.14 -5.29 -28.73
CA PRO A 42 12.31 -5.56 -27.93
C PRO A 42 11.82 -6.30 -26.67
N ASP A 43 12.20 -7.57 -26.59
CA ASP A 43 12.03 -8.42 -25.41
C ASP A 43 12.90 -7.83 -24.30
N ARG A 44 12.39 -6.75 -23.71
CA ARG A 44 12.77 -6.36 -22.37
C ARG A 44 12.14 -7.37 -21.46
N THR A 45 12.76 -8.55 -21.40
CA THR A 45 12.72 -9.37 -20.20
C THR A 45 13.30 -8.47 -19.11
N ILE A 46 12.42 -7.69 -18.48
CA ILE A 46 12.67 -7.16 -17.16
C ILE A 46 12.69 -8.43 -16.31
N THR A 47 13.87 -9.02 -16.16
CA THR A 47 14.17 -9.85 -15.01
C THR A 47 13.94 -8.91 -13.84
N LEU A 48 12.71 -8.91 -13.31
CA LEU A 48 12.41 -8.41 -11.99
C LEU A 48 13.34 -9.23 -11.12
N GLU A 49 14.50 -8.65 -10.80
CA GLU A 49 15.29 -9.06 -9.67
C GLU A 49 14.26 -9.11 -8.55
N VAL A 50 13.85 -10.32 -8.18
CA VAL A 50 13.01 -10.56 -7.02
C VAL A 50 13.93 -10.16 -5.89
N SER A 51 13.98 -8.85 -5.65
CA SER A 51 14.70 -8.20 -4.58
C SER A 51 14.35 -9.06 -3.39
N SER A 52 15.34 -9.76 -2.87
CA SER A 52 15.22 -10.74 -1.81
C SER A 52 14.66 -10.01 -0.60
N LEU A 53 13.34 -9.90 -0.57
CA LEU A 53 12.62 -9.30 0.54
C LEU A 53 12.93 -10.20 1.72
N PRO A 54 13.34 -9.64 2.86
CA PRO A 54 13.59 -10.41 4.05
C PRO A 54 12.28 -11.13 4.39
N ARG A 55 12.31 -12.44 4.15
CA ARG A 55 11.21 -13.31 4.45
C ARG A 55 11.34 -13.72 5.89
N MET A 56 10.23 -13.63 6.60
CA MET A 56 10.16 -14.06 7.98
C MET A 56 10.57 -15.54 8.08
N THR A 57 11.48 -15.88 8.99
CA THR A 57 11.78 -17.28 9.30
C THR A 57 10.59 -17.95 10.01
N GLY A 58 10.56 -19.28 10.11
CA GLY A 58 9.48 -19.98 10.82
C GLY A 58 9.36 -19.58 12.30
N GLU A 59 10.49 -19.33 12.96
CA GLU A 59 10.52 -18.86 14.35
C GLU A 59 10.00 -17.42 14.47
N GLN A 60 10.50 -16.51 13.63
CA GLN A 60 10.02 -15.11 13.57
C GLN A 60 8.53 -15.03 13.24
N ARG A 61 8.03 -15.90 12.35
CA ARG A 61 6.60 -15.99 12.02
C ARG A 61 5.78 -16.38 13.24
N THR A 62 6.24 -17.35 14.01
CA THR A 62 5.54 -17.81 15.22
C THR A 62 5.49 -16.71 16.27
N GLU A 63 6.62 -16.04 16.52
CA GLU A 63 6.70 -14.93 17.49
C GLU A 63 5.87 -13.72 17.06
N TYR A 64 5.90 -13.39 15.76
CA TYR A 64 5.11 -12.31 15.19
C TYR A 64 3.62 -12.58 15.33
N LEU A 65 3.14 -13.78 14.95
CA LEU A 65 1.74 -14.15 15.09
C LEU A 65 1.30 -14.22 16.55
N ALA A 66 2.16 -14.72 17.45
CA ALA A 66 1.88 -14.69 18.88
C ALA A 66 1.68 -13.24 19.36
N THR A 67 2.56 -12.32 18.97
CA THR A 67 2.45 -10.88 19.30
C THR A 67 1.17 -10.27 18.73
N LEU A 68 0.80 -10.58 17.49
CA LEU A 68 -0.46 -10.09 16.92
C LEU A 68 -1.67 -10.61 17.68
N SER A 69 -1.65 -11.88 18.10
CA SER A 69 -2.76 -12.51 18.83
C SER A 69 -2.96 -11.94 20.23
N THR A 70 -1.90 -11.43 20.88
CA THR A 70 -2.03 -10.75 22.18
C THR A 70 -2.62 -9.35 22.06
N ILE A 71 -2.43 -8.70 20.92
CA ILE A 71 -3.01 -7.39 20.61
C ILE A 71 -4.50 -7.54 20.27
N ASP A 72 -4.82 -8.40 19.29
CA ASP A 72 -6.18 -8.69 18.85
C ASP A 72 -6.22 -10.04 18.12
N GLN A 73 -7.04 -10.98 18.58
CA GLN A 73 -7.20 -12.28 17.91
C GLN A 73 -7.75 -12.14 16.47
N GLY A 74 -8.47 -11.06 16.17
CA GLY A 74 -8.95 -10.70 14.84
C GLY A 74 -7.81 -10.49 13.83
N LEU A 75 -6.60 -10.14 14.29
CA LEU A 75 -5.44 -9.96 13.42
C LEU A 75 -4.88 -11.26 12.86
N VAL A 76 -5.08 -12.37 13.58
CA VAL A 76 -4.52 -13.68 13.22
C VAL A 76 -5.56 -14.65 12.67
N VAL A 77 -6.81 -14.22 12.45
CA VAL A 77 -7.87 -15.02 11.80
C VAL A 77 -7.41 -15.56 10.45
N ASN A 78 -6.57 -14.80 9.75
CA ASN A 78 -5.85 -15.26 8.56
C ASN A 78 -4.35 -14.98 8.75
N GLU A 79 -3.63 -15.98 9.23
CA GLU A 79 -2.20 -15.88 9.54
C GLU A 79 -1.36 -15.49 8.32
N ASP A 80 -1.64 -16.05 7.14
CA ASP A 80 -0.89 -15.73 5.92
C ASP A 80 -1.07 -14.27 5.50
N ARG A 81 -2.30 -13.75 5.62
CA ARG A 81 -2.57 -12.33 5.39
C ARG A 81 -1.87 -11.46 6.43
N ALA A 82 -1.83 -11.89 7.69
CA ALA A 82 -1.13 -11.17 8.75
C ALA A 82 0.37 -11.08 8.48
N VAL A 83 1.01 -12.21 8.13
CA VAL A 83 2.43 -12.28 7.74
C VAL A 83 2.71 -11.40 6.52
N SER A 84 1.89 -11.48 5.47
CA SER A 84 2.07 -10.68 4.25
C SER A 84 1.99 -9.16 4.52
N ARG A 85 1.14 -8.74 5.46
CA ARG A 85 1.07 -7.34 5.92
C ARG A 85 2.33 -6.92 6.67
N GLY A 86 2.87 -7.80 7.51
CA GLY A 86 4.16 -7.61 8.17
C GLY A 86 5.29 -7.43 7.17
N GLU A 87 5.38 -8.31 6.17
CA GLU A 87 6.37 -8.23 5.08
C GLU A 87 6.25 -6.93 4.26
N SER A 88 5.02 -6.52 3.94
CA SER A 88 4.76 -5.26 3.25
C SER A 88 5.18 -4.03 4.08
N THR A 89 4.99 -4.11 5.40
CA THR A 89 5.42 -3.04 6.32
C THR A 89 6.93 -3.00 6.44
N CYS A 90 7.60 -4.16 6.46
CA CYS A 90 9.06 -4.23 6.40
C CYS A 90 9.61 -3.62 5.10
N LEU A 91 8.92 -3.83 3.97
CA LEU A 91 9.27 -3.21 2.70
C LEU A 91 9.20 -1.67 2.78
N ASP A 92 8.14 -1.11 3.37
CA ASP A 92 8.04 0.35 3.59
C ASP A 92 9.23 0.87 4.43
N ILE A 93 9.59 0.17 5.51
CA ILE A 93 10.72 0.53 6.37
C ILE A 93 12.03 0.53 5.58
N ARG A 94 12.30 -0.53 4.80
CA ARG A 94 13.53 -0.65 4.00
C ARG A 94 13.60 0.35 2.86
N GLN A 95 12.47 0.82 2.36
CA GLN A 95 12.39 1.89 1.36
C GLN A 95 12.60 3.29 1.95
N GLY A 96 12.78 3.40 3.27
CA GLY A 96 12.99 4.69 3.94
C GLY A 96 11.72 5.52 4.03
N VAL A 97 10.54 4.89 3.97
CA VAL A 97 9.28 5.58 4.21
C VAL A 97 9.30 6.15 5.63
N PRO A 98 8.94 7.43 5.84
CA PRO A 98 8.91 8.02 7.17
C PRO A 98 8.00 7.24 8.12
N GLU A 99 8.43 7.04 9.37
CA GLU A 99 7.72 6.20 10.34
C GLU A 99 6.23 6.55 10.51
N GLY A 100 5.90 7.85 10.59
CA GLY A 100 4.51 8.29 10.66
C GLY A 100 3.67 7.94 9.42
N GLN A 101 4.31 7.78 8.25
CA GLN A 101 3.65 7.29 7.04
C GLN A 101 3.56 5.76 7.04
N VAL A 102 4.57 5.05 7.54
CA VAL A 102 4.51 3.58 7.73
C VAL A 102 3.36 3.20 8.65
N LEU A 103 3.16 3.92 9.76
CA LEU A 103 2.02 3.69 10.67
C LEU A 103 0.68 3.87 9.96
N LYS A 104 0.51 4.96 9.20
CA LYS A 104 -0.72 5.18 8.41
C LYS A 104 -0.98 4.08 7.39
N ASN A 105 0.07 3.63 6.69
CA ASN A 105 -0.05 2.53 5.74
C ASN A 105 -0.43 1.22 6.44
N LEU A 106 0.17 0.95 7.61
CA LEU A 106 -0.12 -0.22 8.43
C LEU A 106 -1.57 -0.21 8.94
N GLU A 107 -2.05 0.91 9.45
CA GLU A 107 -3.45 1.09 9.88
C GLU A 107 -4.43 0.84 8.73
N ALA A 108 -4.16 1.40 7.55
CA ALA A 108 -4.96 1.17 6.35
C ALA A 108 -4.99 -0.33 5.99
N ARG A 109 -3.82 -0.99 5.96
CA ARG A 109 -3.73 -2.43 5.65
C ARG A 109 -4.48 -3.29 6.66
N ILE A 110 -4.46 -2.94 7.94
CA ILE A 110 -5.13 -3.71 9.00
C ILE A 110 -6.65 -3.56 8.91
N THR A 111 -7.15 -2.33 8.75
CA THR A 111 -8.59 -2.01 8.68
C THR A 111 -9.30 -2.58 7.44
N GLU A 112 -8.55 -2.89 6.38
CA GLU A 112 -9.07 -3.67 5.24
C GLU A 112 -9.35 -5.15 5.56
N GLY A 113 -8.95 -5.63 6.75
CA GLY A 113 -9.39 -6.90 7.31
C GLY A 113 -10.31 -6.62 8.48
N ASN A 114 -11.20 -7.55 8.81
CA ASN A 114 -12.20 -7.39 9.88
C ASN A 114 -11.63 -7.15 11.31
N ALA A 115 -10.33 -6.84 11.45
CA ALA A 115 -9.69 -6.48 12.70
C ALA A 115 -9.89 -4.97 12.99
N THR A 116 -10.28 -4.65 14.22
CA THR A 116 -10.48 -3.25 14.65
C THR A 116 -9.35 -2.87 15.58
N VAL A 117 -8.18 -2.54 15.04
CA VAL A 117 -7.01 -2.20 15.85
C VAL A 117 -7.04 -0.71 16.19
N LYS A 118 -6.90 -0.40 17.49
CA LYS A 118 -6.69 0.98 17.97
C LYS A 118 -5.27 1.44 17.61
N VAL A 119 -5.07 2.75 17.51
CA VAL A 119 -3.77 3.37 17.17
C VAL A 119 -2.62 2.84 18.02
N GLU A 120 -2.87 2.57 19.31
CA GLU A 120 -1.86 2.01 20.22
C GLU A 120 -1.40 0.60 19.80
N GLY A 121 -2.29 -0.21 19.23
CA GLY A 121 -1.97 -1.52 18.69
C GLY A 121 -1.13 -1.44 17.42
N ALA A 122 -1.34 -0.44 16.56
CA ALA A 122 -0.55 -0.26 15.33
C ALA A 122 0.93 0.03 15.62
N ALA A 123 1.22 0.80 16.68
CA ALA A 123 2.60 1.04 17.13
C ALA A 123 3.29 -0.24 17.60
N LEU A 124 2.60 -1.07 18.40
CA LEU A 124 3.12 -2.37 18.85
C LEU A 124 3.39 -3.33 17.67
N ILE A 125 2.51 -3.32 16.68
CA ILE A 125 2.70 -4.13 15.46
C ILE A 125 3.92 -3.64 14.68
N LEU A 126 4.10 -2.32 14.56
CA LEU A 126 5.27 -1.76 13.90
C LEU A 126 6.58 -2.14 14.60
N ASP A 127 6.61 -2.09 15.93
CA ASP A 127 7.79 -2.51 16.70
C ASP A 127 8.08 -4.00 16.54
N ALA A 128 7.03 -4.84 16.52
CA ALA A 128 7.17 -6.27 16.23
C ALA A 128 7.75 -6.51 14.82
N VAL A 129 7.36 -5.70 13.82
CA VAL A 129 7.92 -5.78 12.46
C VAL A 129 9.40 -5.38 12.45
N LYS A 130 9.77 -4.28 13.13
CA LYS A 130 11.17 -3.81 13.22
C LYS A 130 12.10 -4.84 13.86
N ALA A 131 11.61 -5.71 14.75
CA ALA A 131 12.43 -6.70 15.44
C ALA A 131 13.11 -7.71 14.48
N TRP A 132 12.40 -8.11 13.42
CA TRP A 132 12.91 -9.06 12.41
C TRP A 132 13.23 -8.40 11.06
N CYS A 133 12.69 -7.22 10.78
CA CYS A 133 13.00 -6.44 9.58
C CYS A 133 14.36 -5.74 9.71
N ARG A 134 15.41 -6.38 9.18
CA ARG A 134 16.81 -5.87 9.18
C ARG A 134 17.33 -5.63 7.77
#